data_AF-A0A239HCX2-F1
#
_entry.id   AF-A0A239HCX2-F1
#
_cell.length_a   1.000
_cell.length_b   1.000
_cell.length_c   1.000
_cell.angle_alpha   90.00
_cell.angle_beta   90.00
_cell.angle_gamma   90.00
#
_symmetry.space_group_name_H-M   'P 1'
#
loop_
_entity.id
_entity.type
_entity.pdbx_description
1 polymer ?
#
loop_
_entity_poly.entity_id
_entity_poly.type
_entity_poly.pdbx_seq_one_letter_code
_entity_poly.pdbx_strand_id
1 'polypeptide(L)' 'MRPHIRAALERSAELTRNNRLIDGMRMGEAAINQATDDEHPEIRQWLTDHAGDFTGQED' A
#
# COMPACT_ATOMS: atom_id res chain seq x y z
N MET A 1 1.82 12.51 2.75
CA MET A 1 1.53 11.23 3.40
C MET A 1 2.60 10.97 4.43
N ARG A 2 2.21 10.61 5.65
CA ARG A 2 3.15 10.31 6.74
C ARG A 2 4.02 9.07 6.42
N PRO A 3 5.30 9.05 6.85
CA PRO A 3 6.22 7.96 6.52
C PRO A 3 5.74 6.56 6.93
N HIS A 4 5.02 6.43 8.04
CA HIS A 4 4.52 5.13 8.51
C HIS A 4 3.40 4.57 7.62
N ILE A 5 2.55 5.42 7.03
CA ILE A 5 1.51 4.98 6.08
C ILE A 5 2.19 4.46 4.82
N ARG A 6 3.18 5.19 4.29
CA ARG A 6 3.98 4.75 3.14
C ARG A 6 4.62 3.38 3.39
N ALA A 7 5.33 3.22 4.50
CA ALA A 7 6.00 1.97 4.85
C ALA A 7 5.00 0.80 4.99
N ALA A 8 3.79 1.07 5.50
CA ALA A 8 2.75 0.05 5.58
C ALA A 8 2.22 -0.37 4.20
N LEU A 9 2.07 0.58 3.26
CA LEU A 9 1.67 0.29 1.88
C LEU A 9 2.76 -0.48 1.11
N GLU A 10 4.03 -0.09 1.25
CA GLU A 10 5.19 -0.81 0.70
C GLU A 10 5.23 -2.25 1.23
N ARG A 11 5.06 -2.43 2.54
CA ARG A 11 5.02 -3.76 3.15
C ARG A 11 3.81 -4.58 2.71
N SER A 12 2.67 -3.94 2.50
CA SER A 12 1.47 -4.57 1.94
C SER A 12 1.73 -5.11 0.53
N ALA A 13 2.38 -4.33 -0.33
CA ALA A 13 2.76 -4.75 -1.68
C ALA A 13 3.74 -5.94 -1.64
N GLU A 14 4.78 -5.86 -0.80
CA GLU A 14 5.74 -6.93 -0.61
C GLU A 14 5.07 -8.24 -0.15
N LEU A 15 4.17 -8.17 0.84
CA LEU A 15 3.43 -9.33 1.32
C LEU A 15 2.56 -9.92 0.21
N THR A 16 1.89 -9.08 -0.58
CA THR A 16 1.08 -9.51 -1.72
C THR A 16 1.93 -10.25 -2.75
N ARG A 17 3.10 -9.71 -3.12
CA ARG A 17 4.06 -10.34 -4.04
C ARG A 17 4.59 -11.68 -3.52
N ASN A 18 4.75 -11.82 -2.21
CA ASN A 18 5.21 -13.05 -1.56
C ASN A 18 4.07 -14.05 -1.28
N ASN A 19 2.96 -13.96 -2.01
CA ASN A 19 1.80 -14.86 -1.89
C ASN A 19 1.14 -14.86 -0.49
N ARG A 20 1.30 -13.75 0.26
CA ARG A 20 0.66 -13.51 1.56
C ARG A 20 -0.45 -12.46 1.43
N LEU A 21 -1.35 -12.66 0.47
CA LEU A 21 -2.39 -11.70 0.11
C LEU A 21 -3.23 -11.22 1.30
N ILE A 22 -3.66 -12.12 2.19
CA ILE A 22 -4.49 -11.74 3.36
C ILE A 22 -3.74 -10.79 4.30
N ASP A 23 -2.45 -11.06 4.55
CA ASP A 23 -1.63 -10.20 5.41
C ASP A 23 -1.35 -8.85 4.74
N GLY A 24 -1.10 -8.87 3.42
CA GLY A 24 -0.93 -7.66 2.62
C GLY A 24 -2.17 -6.77 2.69
N MET A 25 -3.34 -7.31 2.34
CA MET A 25 -4.60 -6.59 2.39
C MET A 25 -4.89 -6.02 3.78
N ARG A 26 -4.67 -6.80 4.85
CA ARG A 26 -4.89 -6.32 6.22
C ARG A 26 -3.98 -5.14 6.57
N MET A 27 -2.71 -5.18 6.13
CA MET A 27 -1.76 -4.09 6.34
C MET A 27 -2.17 -2.83 5.56
N GLY A 28 -2.53 -2.99 4.28
CA GLY A 28 -2.97 -1.89 3.42
C GLY A 28 -4.26 -1.23 3.90
N GLU A 29 -5.26 -2.04 4.29
CA GLU A 29 -6.52 -1.55 4.87
C GLU A 29 -6.27 -0.76 6.16
N ALA A 30 -5.44 -1.29 7.06
CA ALA A 30 -5.08 -0.59 8.29
C ALA A 30 -4.37 0.75 8.02
N ALA A 31 -3.52 0.82 6.99
CA ALA A 31 -2.87 2.06 6.58
C ALA A 31 -3.89 3.08 6.06
N ILE A 32 -4.82 2.67 5.20
CA ILE A 32 -5.88 3.54 4.66
C ILE A 32 -6.78 4.05 5.81
N ASN A 33 -7.18 3.18 6.73
CA ASN A 33 -8.06 3.57 7.85
C ASN A 33 -7.38 4.50 8.88
N GLN A 34 -6.05 4.52 8.95
CA GLN A 34 -5.29 5.40 9.86
C GLN A 34 -4.93 6.76 9.22
N ALA A 35 -5.12 6.89 7.92
CA ALA A 35 -4.84 8.11 7.18
C ALA A 35 -5.85 9.20 7.54
N THR A 36 -5.41 10.45 7.49
CA THR A 36 -6.32 11.59 7.54
C THR A 36 -6.92 11.84 6.15
N ASP A 37 -8.04 12.58 6.09
CA ASP A 37 -8.69 12.91 4.82
C ASP A 37 -7.74 13.62 3.84
N ASP A 38 -6.82 14.44 4.35
CA ASP A 38 -5.80 15.12 3.55
C ASP A 38 -4.75 14.17 2.94
N GLU A 39 -4.55 12.99 3.53
CA GLU A 39 -3.59 11.98 3.05
C GLU A 39 -4.19 11.03 2.01
N HIS A 40 -5.53 10.92 1.93
CA HIS A 40 -6.20 10.03 0.98
C HIS A 40 -5.84 10.29 -0.50
N PRO A 41 -5.72 11.54 -0.98
CA PRO A 41 -5.27 11.81 -2.34
C PRO A 41 -3.85 11.28 -2.60
N GLU A 42 -2.94 11.45 -1.65
CA GLU A 42 -1.56 10.98 -1.76
C GLU A 42 -1.46 9.46 -1.72
N ILE A 43 -2.28 8.79 -0.90
CA ILE A 43 -2.38 7.31 -0.89
C ILE A 43 -2.89 6.79 -2.23
N ARG A 44 -3.92 7.43 -2.80
CA ARG A 44 -4.46 7.05 -4.10
C ARG A 44 -3.42 7.20 -5.21
N GLN A 45 -2.68 8.31 -5.21
CA GLN A 45 -1.59 8.52 -6.16
C GLN A 45 -0.52 7.43 -6.00
N TRP A 46 -0.07 7.18 -4.77
CA TRP A 46 0.94 6.15 -4.50
C TRP A 46 0.50 4.76 -4.98
N LEU A 47 -0.74 4.35 -4.69
CA LEU A 47 -1.29 3.06 -5.12
C LEU A 47 -1.39 2.95 -6.65
N THR A 48 -1.64 4.07 -7.34
CA THR A 48 -1.66 4.11 -8.81
C THR A 48 -0.25 3.91 -9.37
N ASP A 49 0.73 4.63 -8.80
CA ASP A 49 2.11 4.60 -9.26
C ASP A 49 2.82 3.27 -8.94
N HIS A 50 2.33 2.51 -7.95
CA HIS A 50 2.96 1.27 -7.46
C HIS A 50 2.07 0.04 -7.68
N ALA A 51 1.10 0.09 -8.60
CA ALA A 51 0.22 -1.03 -8.87
C ALA A 51 0.99 -2.30 -9.31
N GLY A 52 2.09 -2.11 -10.06
CA GLY A 52 2.99 -3.20 -10.49
C GLY A 52 3.71 -3.90 -9.33
N ASP A 53 3.95 -3.22 -8.21
CA ASP A 53 4.63 -3.80 -7.05
C ASP A 53 3.85 -4.96 -6.45
N PHE A 54 2.51 -4.89 -6.49
CA PHE A 54 1.61 -5.93 -6.00
C PHE A 54 1.56 -7.16 -6.90
N THR A 55 1.77 -7.00 -8.22
CA THR A 55 1.66 -8.08 -9.20
C THR A 55 3.01 -8.67 -9.59
N GLY A 56 4.13 -8.03 -9.22
CA GLY A 56 5.45 -8.44 -9.66
C GLY A 56 5.78 -8.02 -11.10
N GLN A 57 4.93 -7.19 -11.72
CA GLN A 57 5.29 -6.52 -12.97
C GLN A 57 6.17 -5.32 -12.63
N GLU A 58 7.39 -5.33 -13.17
CA GLU A 58 8.23 -4.15 -13.23
C GLU A 58 7.72 -3.26 -14.38
N ASP A 59 7.51 -1.96 -14.10
CA ASP A 59 7.16 -0.93 -15.11
C ASP A 59 8.31 -0.65 -16.09
#